data_AF-A0A3S0F003-F1
#
_entry.id   AF-A0A3S0F003-F1
#
_cell.length_a   1.000
_cell.length_b   1.000
_cell.length_c   1.000
_cell.angle_alpha   90.00
_cell.angle_beta   90.00
_cell.angle_gamma   90.00
#
_symmetry.space_group_name_H-M   'P 1'
#
loop_
_entity.id
_entity.type
_entity.pdbx_description
1 polymer ?
#
loop_
_entity_poly.entity_id
_entity_poly.type
_entity_poly.pdbx_seq_one_letter_code
_entity_poly.pdbx_strand_id
1 'polypeptide(L)'
;DTLQPGGRSTPMLDAIRRAWAAGGVIAGTSAGAAVMSRFMFRDAMDNLAVLRGQWRAGQEYDRGFGFVAPELLVDQHFLKRGRIGRLLPAMQALGYRFGLGVDENAAVVIRGPALEVIGGSGAVLADLGGAAHDAALPAFNLRDARLSYLDHGDRHDLVTGRTTPAAHKLAEPRIEPGAPGFVPRRRTGRYFLDILGDDCILAALVQLLEGPAAEVHGLAYRAKPEPGELRPDIGFEFRLRRGPDLVGWRSSARGCEDHTVLGARLDVVPVRVAHPLFTPLAPESPHAAKAQPEPADEPLARARDNRGHG
;
A
#
# COMPACT_ATOMS: atom_id res chain seq x y z
N ASP A 1 -19.68 -17.62 12.70
CA ASP A 1 -20.48 -18.38 13.70
C ASP A 1 -21.89 -18.72 13.24
N THR A 2 -22.75 -17.78 12.84
CA THR A 2 -24.17 -18.10 12.50
C THR A 2 -24.36 -18.99 11.27
N LEU A 3 -23.70 -18.68 10.15
CA LEU A 3 -23.89 -19.41 8.88
C LEU A 3 -22.92 -20.58 8.69
N GLN A 4 -21.86 -20.62 9.51
CA GLN A 4 -20.81 -21.64 9.44
C GLN A 4 -20.26 -22.00 10.84
N PRO A 5 -21.10 -22.47 11.79
CA PRO A 5 -20.66 -22.81 13.15
C PRO A 5 -19.64 -23.95 13.12
N GLY A 6 -18.52 -23.79 13.82
CA GLY A 6 -17.44 -24.79 13.87
C GLY A 6 -16.86 -25.12 12.49
N GLY A 7 -16.96 -24.20 11.52
CA GLY A 7 -16.48 -24.41 10.15
C GLY A 7 -17.39 -25.24 9.25
N ARG A 8 -18.56 -25.69 9.74
CA ARG A 8 -19.54 -26.48 8.97
C ARG A 8 -20.63 -25.58 8.40
N SER A 9 -20.96 -25.71 7.12
CA SER A 9 -22.06 -24.96 6.52
C SER A 9 -23.39 -25.27 7.19
N THR A 10 -24.22 -24.25 7.33
CA THR A 10 -25.64 -24.39 7.66
C THR A 10 -26.46 -24.68 6.40
N PRO A 11 -27.69 -25.22 6.52
CA PRO A 11 -28.62 -25.35 5.40
C PRO A 11 -28.87 -24.03 4.65
N MET A 12 -28.84 -22.90 5.37
CA MET A 12 -28.95 -21.57 4.76
C MET A 12 -27.72 -21.23 3.91
N LEU A 13 -26.50 -21.43 4.43
CA LEU A 13 -25.28 -21.19 3.63
C LEU A 13 -25.24 -22.10 2.40
N ASP A 14 -25.67 -23.36 2.53
CA ASP A 14 -25.75 -24.28 1.40
C ASP A 14 -26.79 -23.83 0.37
N ALA A 15 -27.93 -23.28 0.80
CA ALA A 15 -28.93 -22.70 -0.10
C ALA A 15 -28.37 -21.48 -0.86
N ILE A 16 -27.65 -20.58 -0.18
CA ILE A 16 -26.98 -19.42 -0.79
C ILE A 16 -25.97 -19.90 -1.83
N ARG A 17 -25.15 -20.91 -1.49
CA ARG A 17 -24.17 -21.52 -2.42
C ARG A 17 -24.84 -22.14 -3.63
N ARG A 18 -25.97 -22.83 -3.46
CA ARG A 18 -26.75 -23.38 -4.59
C ARG A 18 -27.30 -22.27 -5.50
N ALA A 19 -27.85 -21.20 -4.93
CA ALA A 19 -28.35 -20.07 -5.71
C ALA A 19 -27.24 -19.40 -6.53
N TRP A 20 -26.05 -19.21 -5.93
CA TRP A 20 -24.89 -18.68 -6.61
C TRP A 20 -24.37 -19.62 -7.72
N ALA A 21 -24.28 -20.92 -7.43
CA ALA A 21 -23.90 -21.93 -8.42
C ALA A 21 -24.89 -22.01 -9.60
N ALA A 22 -26.16 -21.64 -9.38
CA ALA A 22 -27.18 -21.53 -10.42
C ALA A 22 -27.15 -20.21 -11.21
N GLY A 23 -26.13 -19.36 -11.00
CA GLY A 23 -25.97 -18.07 -11.68
C GLY A 23 -26.57 -16.87 -10.94
N GLY A 24 -27.04 -17.05 -9.69
CA GLY A 24 -27.48 -15.96 -8.83
C GLY A 24 -26.33 -15.03 -8.43
N VAL A 25 -26.65 -13.76 -8.17
CA VAL A 25 -25.69 -12.76 -7.70
C VAL A 25 -25.65 -12.75 -6.17
N ILE A 26 -24.45 -12.79 -5.60
CA ILE A 26 -24.23 -12.51 -4.18
C ILE A 26 -23.56 -11.13 -4.07
N ALA A 27 -24.13 -10.27 -3.23
CA ALA A 27 -23.57 -8.97 -2.91
C ALA A 27 -23.42 -8.83 -1.39
N GLY A 28 -22.39 -8.12 -0.96
CA GLY A 28 -22.12 -7.87 0.45
C GLY A 28 -21.34 -6.57 0.64
N THR A 29 -21.71 -5.80 1.67
CA THR A 29 -21.03 -4.55 2.04
C THR A 29 -20.37 -4.71 3.41
N SER A 30 -19.22 -4.05 3.62
CA SER A 30 -18.41 -4.15 4.83
C SER A 30 -18.14 -5.61 5.24
N ALA A 31 -18.66 -6.10 6.37
CA ALA A 31 -18.53 -7.51 6.78
C ALA A 31 -19.00 -8.50 5.70
N GLY A 32 -20.02 -8.14 4.91
CA GLY A 32 -20.49 -8.91 3.76
C GLY A 32 -19.46 -9.00 2.61
N ALA A 33 -18.58 -8.00 2.45
CA ALA A 33 -17.48 -8.07 1.49
C ALA A 33 -16.32 -8.92 2.03
N ALA A 34 -16.02 -8.82 3.33
CA ALA A 34 -14.95 -9.59 3.96
C ALA A 34 -15.19 -11.11 3.91
N VAL A 35 -16.44 -11.57 3.99
CA VAL A 35 -16.79 -13.01 3.89
C VAL A 35 -16.64 -13.56 2.47
N MET A 36 -16.37 -12.75 1.45
CA MET A 36 -16.36 -13.23 0.06
C MET A 36 -15.18 -14.15 -0.23
N SER A 37 -14.01 -13.92 0.38
CA SER A 37 -12.83 -14.80 0.26
C SER A 37 -12.93 -16.04 1.16
N ARG A 38 -12.01 -17.01 1.01
CA ARG A 38 -12.00 -18.24 1.84
C ARG A 38 -11.61 -17.97 3.28
N PHE A 39 -10.82 -16.93 3.50
CA PHE A 39 -10.54 -16.34 4.80
C PHE A 39 -11.11 -14.93 4.83
N MET A 40 -11.50 -14.48 6.02
CA MET A 40 -12.04 -13.14 6.25
C MET A 40 -11.34 -12.49 7.43
N PHE A 41 -11.19 -11.17 7.37
CA PHE A 41 -10.83 -10.39 8.55
C PHE A 41 -12.05 -10.25 9.47
N ARG A 42 -11.82 -10.38 10.78
CA ARG A 42 -12.81 -9.95 11.78
C ARG A 42 -12.64 -8.43 12.03
N ASP A 43 -13.66 -7.80 12.59
CA ASP A 43 -13.63 -6.35 12.84
C ASP A 43 -12.64 -5.98 13.97
N ALA A 44 -12.22 -4.71 13.96
CA ALA A 44 -11.38 -4.06 14.98
C ALA A 44 -9.90 -4.52 15.08
N MET A 45 -9.27 -4.95 13.98
CA MET A 45 -7.84 -5.24 13.97
C MET A 45 -6.98 -3.97 14.01
N ASP A 46 -5.96 -3.99 14.86
CA ASP A 46 -4.87 -3.02 14.87
C ASP A 46 -3.84 -3.38 13.79
N ASN A 47 -3.79 -2.58 12.71
CA ASN A 47 -2.87 -2.80 11.58
C ASN A 47 -1.40 -2.92 12.04
N LEU A 48 -0.97 -2.13 13.02
CA LEU A 48 0.43 -2.18 13.50
C LEU A 48 0.70 -3.44 14.30
N ALA A 49 -0.27 -3.91 15.10
CA ALA A 49 -0.14 -5.20 15.78
C ALA A 49 0.00 -6.34 14.76
N VAL A 50 -0.79 -6.33 13.69
CA VAL A 50 -0.72 -7.34 12.61
C VAL A 50 0.62 -7.30 11.88
N LEU A 51 1.14 -6.11 11.55
CA LEU A 51 2.49 -5.95 10.96
C LEU A 51 3.58 -6.47 11.92
N ARG A 52 3.40 -6.31 13.24
CA ARG A 52 4.25 -6.92 14.26
C ARG A 52 3.93 -8.40 14.50
N GLY A 53 3.18 -9.06 13.62
CA GLY A 53 2.88 -10.50 13.71
C GLY A 53 1.91 -10.88 14.83
N GLN A 54 1.15 -9.93 15.38
CA GLN A 54 0.20 -10.17 16.47
C GLN A 54 -1.22 -10.31 15.91
N TRP A 55 -1.56 -11.52 15.49
CA TRP A 55 -2.89 -11.88 14.99
C TRP A 55 -3.05 -13.41 15.00
N ARG A 56 -4.27 -13.89 15.20
CA ARG A 56 -4.60 -15.28 15.53
C ARG A 56 -5.88 -15.71 14.81
N ALA A 57 -5.90 -16.98 14.43
CA ALA A 57 -7.09 -17.61 13.86
C ALA A 57 -8.23 -17.61 14.89
N GLY A 58 -9.45 -17.33 14.43
CA GLY A 58 -10.65 -17.23 15.27
C GLY A 58 -10.75 -15.92 16.08
N GLN A 59 -9.74 -15.05 16.05
CA GLN A 59 -9.79 -13.75 16.74
C GLN A 59 -9.71 -12.60 15.75
N GLU A 60 -8.56 -12.42 15.10
CA GLU A 60 -8.38 -11.33 14.14
C GLU A 60 -8.80 -11.74 12.72
N TYR A 61 -8.74 -13.04 12.39
CA TYR A 61 -9.24 -13.57 11.12
C TYR A 61 -9.95 -14.92 11.31
N ASP A 62 -10.80 -15.27 10.36
CA ASP A 62 -11.56 -16.53 10.38
C ASP A 62 -11.84 -17.02 8.95
N ARG A 63 -12.60 -18.11 8.82
CA ARG A 63 -13.10 -18.63 7.55
C ARG A 63 -14.15 -17.69 6.97
N GLY A 64 -13.96 -17.31 5.71
CA GLY A 64 -15.01 -16.71 4.89
C GLY A 64 -15.79 -17.78 4.13
N PHE A 65 -16.71 -17.33 3.28
CA PHE A 65 -17.62 -18.19 2.54
C PHE A 65 -17.11 -18.61 1.16
N GLY A 66 -16.07 -17.96 0.63
CA GLY A 66 -15.39 -18.39 -0.60
C GLY A 66 -16.25 -18.27 -1.87
N PHE A 67 -16.81 -17.10 -2.10
CA PHE A 67 -17.55 -16.71 -3.31
C PHE A 67 -16.67 -16.02 -4.37
N VAL A 68 -15.37 -15.84 -4.11
CA VAL A 68 -14.38 -15.35 -5.08
C VAL A 68 -13.30 -16.39 -5.34
N ALA A 69 -12.40 -16.09 -6.28
CA ALA A 69 -11.27 -16.95 -6.62
C ALA A 69 -10.46 -17.35 -5.37
N PRO A 70 -10.05 -18.62 -5.24
CA PRO A 70 -9.29 -19.12 -4.08
C PRO A 70 -8.03 -18.31 -3.72
N GLU A 71 -7.41 -17.70 -4.73
CA GLU A 71 -6.19 -16.90 -4.65
C GLU A 71 -6.42 -15.42 -4.35
N LEU A 72 -7.68 -14.98 -4.19
CA LEU A 72 -8.07 -13.60 -3.91
C LEU A 72 -8.55 -13.43 -2.45
N LEU A 73 -7.84 -12.59 -1.69
CA LEU A 73 -8.24 -12.15 -0.34
C LEU A 73 -8.92 -10.78 -0.43
N VAL A 74 -10.12 -10.64 0.13
CA VAL A 74 -10.89 -9.38 0.08
C VAL A 74 -10.83 -8.65 1.42
N ASP A 75 -10.59 -7.35 1.35
CA ASP A 75 -10.77 -6.43 2.47
C ASP A 75 -11.65 -5.23 2.04
N GLN A 76 -12.16 -4.51 3.01
CA GLN A 76 -13.22 -3.50 2.90
C GLN A 76 -12.81 -2.23 3.64
N HIS A 77 -13.40 -1.08 3.32
CA HIS A 77 -13.06 0.22 3.91
C HIS A 77 -11.54 0.49 3.89
N PHE A 78 -10.93 0.16 2.76
CA PHE A 78 -9.53 -0.18 2.69
C PHE A 78 -8.60 1.02 2.85
N LEU A 79 -8.82 2.06 2.04
CA LEU A 79 -7.98 3.27 2.04
C LEU A 79 -8.29 4.13 3.27
N LYS A 80 -9.58 4.29 3.59
CA LYS A 80 -10.06 5.02 4.78
C LYS A 80 -9.37 4.61 6.08
N ARG A 81 -9.01 3.33 6.22
CA ARG A 81 -8.45 2.76 7.46
C ARG A 81 -7.05 2.18 7.30
N GLY A 82 -6.34 2.50 6.21
CA GLY A 82 -4.98 2.00 5.95
C GLY A 82 -4.85 0.48 6.03
N ARG A 83 -5.88 -0.27 5.63
CA ARG A 83 -5.96 -1.72 5.84
C ARG A 83 -5.00 -2.53 4.99
N ILE A 84 -4.20 -1.88 4.15
CA ILE A 84 -3.02 -2.50 3.54
C ILE A 84 -2.08 -3.10 4.60
N GLY A 85 -2.00 -2.48 5.78
CA GLY A 85 -1.17 -2.94 6.89
C GLY A 85 -1.58 -4.31 7.44
N ARG A 86 -2.85 -4.70 7.34
CA ARG A 86 -3.31 -6.04 7.70
C ARG A 86 -3.45 -6.98 6.51
N LEU A 87 -3.75 -6.44 5.33
CA LEU A 87 -3.93 -7.23 4.12
C LEU A 87 -2.62 -7.93 3.72
N LEU A 88 -1.50 -7.19 3.62
CA LEU A 88 -0.24 -7.77 3.15
C LEU A 88 0.30 -8.89 4.06
N PRO A 89 0.34 -8.73 5.41
CA PRO A 89 0.73 -9.84 6.30
C PRO A 89 -0.17 -11.06 6.18
N ALA A 90 -1.49 -10.85 6.06
CA ALA A 90 -2.44 -11.94 5.93
C ALA A 90 -2.28 -12.68 4.59
N MET A 91 -2.07 -11.95 3.50
CA MET A 91 -1.79 -12.56 2.19
C MET A 91 -0.55 -13.44 2.25
N GLN A 92 0.55 -12.93 2.81
CA GLN A 92 1.80 -13.68 2.94
C GLN A 92 1.60 -14.94 3.80
N ALA A 93 1.00 -14.82 4.97
CA ALA A 93 0.89 -15.92 5.92
C ALA A 93 -0.14 -16.98 5.52
N LEU A 94 -1.21 -16.58 4.82
CA LEU A 94 -2.28 -17.49 4.37
C LEU A 94 -2.07 -17.97 2.91
N GLY A 95 -1.00 -17.53 2.24
CA GLY A 95 -0.63 -17.99 0.90
C GLY A 95 -1.52 -17.43 -0.22
N TYR A 96 -2.05 -16.21 -0.08
CA TYR A 96 -2.79 -15.55 -1.15
C TYR A 96 -1.86 -14.80 -2.09
N ARG A 97 -2.08 -14.98 -3.39
CA ARG A 97 -1.40 -14.21 -4.43
C ARG A 97 -1.97 -12.80 -4.55
N PHE A 98 -3.30 -12.69 -4.62
CA PHE A 98 -3.98 -11.42 -4.86
C PHE A 98 -4.74 -10.95 -3.63
N GLY A 99 -4.66 -9.65 -3.37
CA GLY A 99 -5.41 -8.96 -2.34
C GLY A 99 -6.22 -7.84 -2.97
N LEU A 100 -7.50 -7.77 -2.68
CA LEU A 100 -8.40 -6.73 -3.18
C LEU A 100 -8.95 -5.93 -2.00
N GLY A 101 -8.43 -4.73 -1.83
CA GLY A 101 -8.93 -3.77 -0.86
C GLY A 101 -9.97 -2.85 -1.48
N VAL A 102 -11.25 -3.06 -1.16
CA VAL A 102 -12.35 -2.23 -1.65
C VAL A 102 -12.57 -1.06 -0.68
N ASP A 103 -12.59 0.16 -1.19
CA ASP A 103 -12.74 1.35 -0.36
C ASP A 103 -14.21 1.69 -0.01
N GLU A 104 -14.41 2.65 0.88
CA GLU A 104 -15.74 3.20 1.16
C GLU A 104 -16.34 3.83 -0.11
N ASN A 105 -17.68 3.73 -0.27
CA ASN A 105 -18.39 4.20 -1.47
C ASN A 105 -17.90 3.57 -2.80
N ALA A 106 -17.32 2.36 -2.74
CA ALA A 106 -16.93 1.58 -3.91
C ALA A 106 -17.44 0.13 -3.81
N ALA A 107 -17.56 -0.53 -4.96
CA ALA A 107 -17.80 -1.96 -5.06
C ALA A 107 -17.02 -2.53 -6.25
N VAL A 108 -16.70 -3.82 -6.18
CA VAL A 108 -16.05 -4.54 -7.27
C VAL A 108 -16.96 -5.67 -7.70
N VAL A 109 -17.41 -5.61 -8.96
CA VAL A 109 -18.19 -6.68 -9.59
C VAL A 109 -17.20 -7.73 -10.09
N ILE A 110 -17.39 -8.98 -9.67
CA ILE A 110 -16.50 -10.09 -10.01
C ILE A 110 -17.27 -11.11 -10.86
N ARG A 111 -16.74 -11.43 -12.05
CA ARG A 111 -17.30 -12.43 -12.98
C ARG A 111 -16.16 -13.31 -13.49
N GLY A 112 -16.00 -14.49 -12.87
CA GLY A 112 -14.83 -15.32 -13.13
C GLY A 112 -13.55 -14.55 -12.76
N PRO A 113 -12.56 -14.42 -13.67
CA PRO A 113 -11.34 -13.67 -13.41
C PRO A 113 -11.49 -12.15 -13.58
N ALA A 114 -12.61 -11.68 -14.13
CA ALA A 114 -12.83 -10.27 -14.43
C ALA A 114 -13.36 -9.51 -13.21
N LEU A 115 -12.73 -8.38 -12.93
CA LEU A 115 -13.07 -7.38 -11.92
C LEU A 115 -13.53 -6.11 -12.64
N GLU A 116 -14.57 -5.46 -12.14
CA GLU A 116 -15.01 -4.13 -12.58
C GLU A 116 -15.30 -3.28 -11.35
N VAL A 117 -14.63 -2.14 -11.25
CA VAL A 117 -14.82 -1.19 -10.13
C VAL A 117 -15.99 -0.26 -10.45
N ILE A 118 -16.90 -0.11 -9.49
CA ILE A 118 -18.04 0.81 -9.56
C ILE A 118 -18.14 1.61 -8.26
N GLY A 119 -18.80 2.77 -8.30
CA GLY A 119 -18.95 3.66 -7.13
C GLY A 119 -18.26 5.02 -7.29
N GLY A 120 -18.06 5.71 -6.17
CA GLY A 120 -17.43 7.03 -6.08
C GLY A 120 -15.98 7.03 -5.58
N SER A 121 -15.49 5.92 -5.04
CA SER A 121 -14.07 5.66 -4.78
C SER A 121 -13.61 4.44 -5.61
N GLY A 122 -12.47 3.86 -5.28
CA GLY A 122 -11.87 2.74 -5.99
C GLY A 122 -11.54 1.50 -5.14
N ALA A 123 -10.66 0.69 -5.69
CA ALA A 123 -10.09 -0.48 -5.07
C ALA A 123 -8.58 -0.57 -5.32
N VAL A 124 -7.86 -1.09 -4.34
CA VAL A 124 -6.43 -1.42 -4.47
C VAL A 124 -6.30 -2.92 -4.71
N LEU A 125 -5.65 -3.28 -5.80
CA LEU A 125 -5.21 -4.63 -6.10
C LEU A 125 -3.73 -4.78 -5.71
N ALA A 126 -3.44 -5.68 -4.79
CA ALA A 126 -2.10 -6.13 -4.44
C ALA A 126 -1.82 -7.50 -5.08
N ASP A 127 -0.66 -7.66 -5.72
CA ASP A 127 -0.17 -8.92 -6.27
C ASP A 127 1.21 -9.25 -5.66
N LEU A 128 1.31 -10.42 -5.02
CA LEU A 128 2.53 -10.94 -4.41
C LEU A 128 3.27 -11.94 -5.28
N GLY A 129 2.89 -12.13 -6.55
CA GLY A 129 3.49 -13.13 -7.44
C GLY A 129 4.99 -12.98 -7.66
N GLY A 130 5.54 -11.76 -7.54
CA GLY A 130 6.99 -11.47 -7.56
C GLY A 130 7.56 -11.08 -6.20
N ALA A 131 6.76 -11.09 -5.15
CA ALA A 131 7.17 -10.59 -3.85
C ALA A 131 8.01 -11.63 -3.10
N ALA A 132 8.90 -11.15 -2.24
CA ALA A 132 9.67 -11.99 -1.35
C ALA A 132 9.71 -11.41 0.07
N HIS A 133 10.15 -12.23 1.02
CA HIS A 133 10.35 -11.82 2.41
C HIS A 133 11.61 -12.48 2.96
N ASP A 134 12.12 -11.95 4.06
CA ASP A 134 13.20 -12.49 4.85
C ASP A 134 12.64 -13.07 6.16
N ALA A 135 12.71 -14.40 6.30
CA ALA A 135 12.23 -15.10 7.48
C ALA A 135 13.13 -14.89 8.73
N ALA A 136 14.33 -14.34 8.57
CA ALA A 136 15.24 -14.03 9.69
C ALA A 136 14.84 -12.74 10.43
N LEU A 137 14.01 -11.88 9.83
CA LEU A 137 13.57 -10.65 10.46
C LEU A 137 12.46 -10.92 11.50
N PRO A 138 12.45 -10.20 12.64
CA PRO A 138 11.54 -10.48 13.75
C PRO A 138 10.09 -10.02 13.52
N ALA A 139 9.84 -9.27 12.44
CA ALA A 139 8.55 -8.67 12.12
C ALA A 139 8.24 -8.81 10.62
N PHE A 140 7.00 -8.50 10.24
CA PHE A 140 6.60 -8.53 8.83
C PHE A 140 7.55 -7.68 7.98
N ASN A 141 7.93 -8.25 6.85
CA ASN A 141 8.70 -7.56 5.83
C ASN A 141 8.30 -8.12 4.47
N LEU A 142 8.33 -7.27 3.47
CA LEU A 142 7.92 -7.61 2.12
C LEU A 142 8.76 -6.81 1.14
N ARG A 143 9.19 -7.42 0.05
CA ARG A 143 9.88 -6.76 -1.06
C ARG A 143 9.19 -7.09 -2.36
N ASP A 144 9.09 -6.09 -3.22
CA ASP A 144 8.59 -6.16 -4.58
C ASP A 144 7.14 -6.65 -4.76
N ALA A 145 6.26 -6.28 -3.83
CA ALA A 145 4.82 -6.41 -4.07
C ALA A 145 4.37 -5.44 -5.16
N ARG A 146 3.45 -5.85 -6.03
CA ARG A 146 2.87 -4.97 -7.05
C ARG A 146 1.53 -4.42 -6.56
N LEU A 147 1.38 -3.10 -6.60
CA LEU A 147 0.13 -2.42 -6.27
C LEU A 147 -0.46 -1.72 -7.49
N SER A 148 -1.78 -1.78 -7.60
CA SER A 148 -2.55 -1.04 -8.59
C SER A 148 -3.80 -0.46 -7.93
N TYR A 149 -4.10 0.80 -8.21
CA TYR A 149 -5.36 1.44 -7.86
C TYR A 149 -6.26 1.50 -9.10
N LEU A 150 -7.48 0.99 -8.95
CA LEU A 150 -8.52 0.93 -9.95
C LEU A 150 -9.71 1.73 -9.44
N ASP A 151 -10.24 2.63 -10.26
CA ASP A 151 -11.35 3.50 -9.90
C ASP A 151 -12.54 3.24 -10.83
N HIS A 152 -13.66 3.91 -10.60
CA HIS A 152 -14.91 3.71 -11.31
C HIS A 152 -14.75 3.47 -12.81
N GLY A 153 -15.33 2.36 -13.29
CA GLY A 153 -15.33 1.94 -14.68
C GLY A 153 -14.07 1.20 -15.12
N ASP A 154 -13.02 1.13 -14.29
CA ASP A 154 -11.85 0.32 -14.58
C ASP A 154 -12.17 -1.17 -14.48
N ARG A 155 -11.60 -1.93 -15.41
CA ARG A 155 -11.71 -3.39 -15.43
C ARG A 155 -10.34 -4.02 -15.31
N HIS A 156 -10.23 -5.13 -14.59
CA HIS A 156 -9.00 -5.91 -14.48
C HIS A 156 -9.31 -7.39 -14.62
N ASP A 157 -8.46 -8.13 -15.33
CA ASP A 157 -8.57 -9.58 -15.44
C ASP A 157 -7.39 -10.24 -14.69
N LEU A 158 -7.70 -10.99 -13.63
CA LEU A 158 -6.71 -11.57 -12.72
C LEU A 158 -5.81 -12.63 -13.37
N VAL A 159 -6.28 -13.27 -14.45
CA VAL A 159 -5.55 -14.34 -15.14
C VAL A 159 -4.55 -13.75 -16.12
N THR A 160 -5.00 -12.80 -16.95
CA THR A 160 -4.18 -12.13 -17.96
C THR A 160 -3.36 -10.98 -17.38
N GLY A 161 -3.72 -10.47 -16.20
CA GLY A 161 -3.12 -9.28 -15.58
C GLY A 161 -3.45 -7.97 -16.31
N ARG A 162 -4.37 -7.99 -17.29
CA ARG A 162 -4.69 -6.83 -18.12
C ARG A 162 -5.71 -5.94 -17.43
N THR A 163 -5.37 -4.65 -17.30
CA THR A 163 -6.31 -3.60 -16.91
C THR A 163 -6.79 -2.81 -18.12
N THR A 164 -8.08 -2.51 -18.16
CA THR A 164 -8.69 -1.55 -19.09
C THR A 164 -9.26 -0.39 -18.28
N PRO A 165 -8.64 0.80 -18.33
CA PRO A 165 -9.20 1.99 -17.69
C PRO A 165 -10.56 2.37 -18.28
N ALA A 166 -11.37 3.08 -17.50
CA ALA A 166 -12.64 3.61 -17.95
C ALA A 166 -12.49 4.55 -19.17
N ALA A 167 -13.51 4.60 -20.04
CA ALA A 167 -13.46 5.34 -21.29
C ALA A 167 -13.14 6.84 -21.11
N HIS A 168 -13.68 7.47 -20.07
CA HIS A 168 -13.42 8.89 -19.76
C HIS A 168 -11.99 9.16 -19.31
N LYS A 169 -11.31 8.16 -18.72
CA LYS A 169 -9.88 8.22 -18.40
C LYS A 169 -9.01 7.95 -19.63
N LEU A 170 -9.44 7.08 -20.54
CA LEU A 170 -8.75 6.82 -21.81
C LEU A 170 -8.81 8.00 -22.79
N ALA A 171 -9.78 8.91 -22.63
CA ALA A 171 -9.83 10.16 -23.39
C ALA A 171 -8.76 11.18 -22.96
N GLU A 172 -8.12 10.96 -21.81
CA GLU A 172 -7.08 11.81 -21.24
C GLU A 172 -5.68 11.26 -21.56
N PRO A 173 -4.64 12.12 -21.63
CA PRO A 173 -3.28 11.66 -21.88
C PRO A 173 -2.81 10.65 -20.82
N ARG A 174 -2.26 9.52 -21.29
CA ARG A 174 -1.63 8.51 -20.44
C ARG A 174 -0.43 9.12 -19.70
N ILE A 175 -0.32 8.83 -18.42
CA ILE A 175 0.78 9.28 -17.57
C ILE A 175 1.81 8.15 -17.47
N GLU A 176 3.01 8.41 -17.98
CA GLU A 176 4.11 7.44 -18.03
C GLU A 176 5.39 8.08 -17.47
N PRO A 177 5.68 7.95 -16.17
CA PRO A 177 6.82 8.63 -15.55
C PRO A 177 8.19 8.15 -16.05
N GLY A 178 8.23 6.98 -16.69
CA GLY A 178 9.43 6.45 -17.36
C GLY A 178 9.60 6.91 -18.81
N ALA A 179 8.62 7.63 -19.39
CA ALA A 179 8.70 8.08 -20.77
C ALA A 179 9.67 9.28 -20.93
N PRO A 180 10.42 9.37 -22.04
CA PRO A 180 11.22 10.55 -22.35
C PRO A 180 10.35 11.82 -22.37
N GLY A 181 10.80 12.87 -21.68
CA GLY A 181 10.08 14.13 -21.62
C GLY A 181 8.92 14.18 -20.62
N PHE A 182 8.80 13.19 -19.73
CA PHE A 182 7.88 13.28 -18.59
C PHE A 182 8.14 14.56 -17.77
N VAL A 183 7.11 15.39 -17.62
CA VAL A 183 7.14 16.59 -16.77
C VAL A 183 6.28 16.33 -15.53
N PRO A 184 6.86 16.27 -14.33
CA PRO A 184 6.11 16.11 -13.09
C PRO A 184 5.06 17.21 -12.91
N ARG A 185 3.85 16.84 -12.52
CA ARG A 185 2.80 17.81 -12.15
C ARG A 185 2.98 18.36 -10.75
N ARG A 186 3.64 17.59 -9.88
CA ARG A 186 3.95 18.00 -8.50
C ARG A 186 5.39 18.48 -8.44
N ARG A 187 5.63 19.61 -7.75
CA ARG A 187 6.97 20.18 -7.57
C ARG A 187 7.73 19.57 -6.40
N THR A 188 7.01 19.08 -5.39
CA THR A 188 7.59 18.49 -4.18
C THR A 188 6.88 17.17 -3.86
N GLY A 189 7.62 16.27 -3.20
CA GLY A 189 7.09 15.03 -2.65
C GLY A 189 6.95 15.13 -1.13
N ARG A 190 5.93 14.48 -0.58
CA ARG A 190 5.75 14.29 0.86
C ARG A 190 6.40 12.98 1.30
N TYR A 191 6.97 12.99 2.50
CA TYR A 191 7.15 11.78 3.30
C TYR A 191 5.90 11.60 4.15
N PHE A 192 5.25 10.44 4.08
CA PHE A 192 4.02 10.19 4.82
C PHE A 192 4.36 9.74 6.24
N LEU A 193 4.26 10.63 7.23
CA LEU A 193 4.53 10.27 8.63
C LEU A 193 3.55 9.24 9.19
N ASP A 194 2.36 9.14 8.61
CA ASP A 194 1.40 8.07 8.86
C ASP A 194 0.87 7.53 7.51
N ILE A 195 1.55 6.53 6.96
CA ILE A 195 1.18 5.93 5.67
C ILE A 195 -0.09 5.07 5.75
N LEU A 196 -0.51 4.68 6.96
CA LEU A 196 -1.75 3.94 7.19
C LEU A 196 -2.92 4.89 7.55
N GLY A 197 -2.70 6.20 7.49
CA GLY A 197 -3.73 7.20 7.64
C GLY A 197 -4.71 7.21 6.47
N ASP A 198 -5.79 7.97 6.67
CA ASP A 198 -6.87 8.19 5.71
C ASP A 198 -6.34 8.54 4.31
N ASP A 199 -6.67 7.72 3.31
CA ASP A 199 -6.28 7.85 1.90
C ASP A 199 -4.77 7.99 1.62
N CYS A 200 -3.91 7.76 2.60
CA CYS A 200 -2.47 8.03 2.48
C CYS A 200 -1.80 7.12 1.43
N ILE A 201 -2.26 5.88 1.30
CA ILE A 201 -1.78 4.95 0.27
C ILE A 201 -2.13 5.44 -1.15
N LEU A 202 -3.38 5.86 -1.38
CA LEU A 202 -3.78 6.39 -2.68
C LEU A 202 -3.00 7.68 -2.99
N ALA A 203 -2.90 8.57 -2.01
CA ALA A 203 -2.14 9.80 -2.12
C ALA A 203 -0.66 9.55 -2.44
N ALA A 204 -0.06 8.50 -1.88
CA ALA A 204 1.31 8.09 -2.15
C ALA A 204 1.46 7.48 -3.56
N LEU A 205 0.50 6.68 -4.02
CA LEU A 205 0.45 6.14 -5.38
C LEU A 205 0.33 7.25 -6.44
N VAL A 206 -0.56 8.22 -6.23
CA VAL A 206 -0.71 9.39 -7.11
C VAL A 206 0.56 10.26 -7.07
N GLN A 207 1.18 10.44 -5.90
CA GLN A 207 2.46 11.14 -5.80
C GLN A 207 3.58 10.40 -6.55
N LEU A 208 3.62 9.08 -6.50
CA LEU A 208 4.60 8.28 -7.24
C LEU A 208 4.41 8.44 -8.76
N LEU A 209 3.15 8.43 -9.20
CA LEU A 209 2.76 8.58 -10.60
C LEU A 209 3.05 9.98 -11.14
N GLU A 210 2.76 11.04 -10.39
CA GLU A 210 2.79 12.41 -10.94
C GLU A 210 3.93 13.29 -10.40
N GLY A 211 4.66 12.79 -9.41
CA GLY A 211 5.72 13.51 -8.72
C GLY A 211 7.08 13.46 -9.42
N PRO A 212 8.07 14.18 -8.88
CA PRO A 212 9.41 14.20 -9.45
C PRO A 212 10.26 13.00 -9.01
N ALA A 213 9.97 12.42 -7.85
CA ALA A 213 10.74 11.33 -7.27
C ALA A 213 10.34 9.96 -7.82
N ALA A 214 11.34 9.08 -8.02
CA ALA A 214 11.11 7.68 -8.40
C ALA A 214 10.66 6.80 -7.22
N GLU A 215 10.70 7.33 -6.01
CA GLU A 215 10.27 6.65 -4.79
C GLU A 215 9.43 7.59 -3.92
N VAL A 216 8.47 7.00 -3.21
CA VAL A 216 7.63 7.67 -2.22
C VAL A 216 7.65 6.83 -0.95
N HIS A 217 7.96 7.48 0.16
CA HIS A 217 8.17 6.81 1.44
C HIS A 217 7.10 7.23 2.43
N GLY A 218 6.75 6.29 3.29
CA GLY A 218 5.90 6.56 4.43
C GLY A 218 6.21 5.65 5.60
N LEU A 219 5.90 6.11 6.80
CA LEU A 219 6.13 5.39 8.04
C LEU A 219 4.79 4.97 8.64
N ALA A 220 4.74 3.75 9.15
CA ALA A 220 3.70 3.24 10.01
C ALA A 220 4.32 2.96 11.37
N TYR A 221 3.96 3.73 12.39
CA TYR A 221 4.47 3.56 13.74
C TYR A 221 3.47 4.10 14.76
N ARG A 222 3.69 3.76 16.03
CA ARG A 222 2.91 4.30 17.14
C ARG A 222 3.78 5.22 17.98
N ALA A 223 3.54 6.53 17.87
CA ALA A 223 4.31 7.54 18.60
C ALA A 223 4.16 7.44 20.13
N LYS A 224 2.98 6.99 20.59
CA LYS A 224 2.62 6.79 21.99
C LYS A 224 2.17 5.34 22.19
N PRO A 225 3.09 4.41 22.47
CA PRO A 225 2.73 3.01 22.67
C PRO A 225 1.89 2.82 23.93
N GLU A 226 0.98 1.85 23.90
CA GLU A 226 0.15 1.50 25.05
C GLU A 226 0.96 0.68 26.08
N PRO A 227 0.64 0.76 27.38
CA PRO A 227 1.27 -0.09 28.39
C PRO A 227 1.15 -1.59 28.04
N GLY A 228 2.27 -2.31 28.03
CA GLY A 228 2.31 -3.75 27.72
C GLY A 228 2.29 -4.08 26.22
N GLU A 229 2.36 -3.09 25.33
CA GLU A 229 2.46 -3.31 23.89
C GLU A 229 3.76 -4.06 23.53
N LEU A 230 3.64 -5.13 22.75
CA LEU A 230 4.77 -5.95 22.34
C LEU A 230 5.54 -5.28 21.21
N ARG A 231 6.85 -5.08 21.41
CA ARG A 231 7.79 -4.45 20.45
C ARG A 231 7.35 -3.05 20.01
N PRO A 232 7.16 -2.12 20.97
CA PRO A 232 6.64 -0.77 20.70
C PRO A 232 7.62 0.10 19.91
N ASP A 233 8.90 -0.29 19.88
CA ASP A 233 9.98 0.36 19.15
C ASP A 233 10.05 -0.05 17.67
N ILE A 234 9.25 -1.04 17.24
CA ILE A 234 9.19 -1.46 15.83
C ILE A 234 8.08 -0.71 15.10
N GLY A 235 8.48 0.04 14.07
CA GLY A 235 7.63 0.58 13.03
C GLY A 235 7.90 -0.08 11.68
N PHE A 236 7.26 0.41 10.63
CA PHE A 236 7.39 -0.11 9.27
C PHE A 236 7.48 1.03 8.27
N GLU A 237 8.54 1.06 7.48
CA GLU A 237 8.65 1.96 6.34
C GLU A 237 8.05 1.29 5.10
N PHE A 238 7.08 1.97 4.49
CA PHE A 238 6.49 1.63 3.21
C PHE A 238 7.23 2.41 2.13
N ARG A 239 7.87 1.70 1.21
CA ARG A 239 8.64 2.27 0.10
C ARG A 239 7.95 1.94 -1.20
N LEU A 240 7.24 2.91 -1.75
CA LEU A 240 6.62 2.83 -3.06
C LEU A 240 7.64 3.26 -4.12
N ARG A 241 7.85 2.44 -5.14
CA ARG A 241 8.86 2.67 -6.18
C ARG A 241 8.24 2.55 -7.56
N ARG A 242 8.77 3.29 -8.53
CA ARG A 242 8.36 3.15 -9.94
C ARG A 242 8.82 1.80 -10.47
N GLY A 243 7.87 0.93 -10.79
CA GLY A 243 8.15 -0.24 -11.61
C GLY A 243 8.40 0.17 -13.07
N PRO A 244 9.02 -0.71 -13.89
CA PRO A 244 9.14 -0.49 -15.33
C PRO A 244 7.77 -0.41 -16.03
N ASP A 245 6.73 -0.97 -15.39
CA ASP A 245 5.34 -0.98 -15.84
C ASP A 245 4.46 0.09 -15.17
N LEU A 246 5.04 1.04 -14.42
CA LEU A 246 4.27 2.09 -13.76
C LEU A 246 3.64 3.04 -14.77
N VAL A 247 2.32 3.02 -14.85
CA VAL A 247 1.53 3.92 -15.72
C VAL A 247 0.23 4.30 -15.05
N GLY A 248 -0.39 5.37 -15.54
CA GLY A 248 -1.70 5.76 -15.03
C GLY A 248 -2.48 6.70 -15.91
N TRP A 249 -3.69 6.98 -15.45
CA TRP A 249 -4.63 7.91 -16.05
C TRP A 249 -5.30 8.71 -14.95
N ARG A 250 -5.78 9.89 -15.31
CA ARG A 250 -6.62 10.71 -14.44
C ARG A 250 -7.73 11.32 -15.27
N SER A 251 -8.86 11.62 -14.67
CA SER A 251 -9.92 12.39 -15.33
C SER A 251 -10.74 13.15 -14.30
N SER A 252 -11.13 14.37 -14.64
CA SER A 252 -12.05 15.19 -13.83
C SER A 252 -13.47 15.20 -14.40
N ALA A 253 -13.76 14.38 -15.42
CA ALA A 253 -15.01 14.44 -16.20
C ALA A 253 -16.29 14.17 -15.37
N ARG A 254 -16.17 13.55 -14.20
CA ARG A 254 -17.27 13.23 -13.29
C ARG A 254 -17.44 14.21 -12.14
N GLY A 255 -16.71 15.33 -12.13
CA GLY A 255 -16.75 16.33 -11.06
C GLY A 255 -15.84 16.03 -9.86
N CYS A 256 -15.21 14.86 -9.85
CA CYS A 256 -14.11 14.48 -8.96
C CYS A 256 -12.92 13.98 -9.80
N GLU A 257 -11.70 14.01 -9.24
CA GLU A 257 -10.53 13.44 -9.92
C GLU A 257 -10.48 11.92 -9.75
N ASP A 258 -10.95 11.21 -10.76
CA ASP A 258 -10.82 9.76 -10.87
C ASP A 258 -9.38 9.40 -11.28
N HIS A 259 -8.82 8.35 -10.71
CA HIS A 259 -7.45 7.92 -11.01
C HIS A 259 -7.39 6.45 -11.44
N THR A 260 -6.39 6.10 -12.24
CA THR A 260 -5.94 4.72 -12.40
C THR A 260 -4.44 4.72 -12.23
N VAL A 261 -3.91 3.92 -11.32
CA VAL A 261 -2.47 3.78 -11.10
C VAL A 261 -2.11 2.30 -11.19
N LEU A 262 -1.25 1.90 -12.12
CA LEU A 262 -0.90 0.50 -12.33
C LEU A 262 0.60 0.30 -12.17
N GLY A 263 1.01 -0.83 -11.60
CA GLY A 263 2.42 -1.25 -11.64
C GLY A 263 3.35 -0.56 -10.64
N ALA A 264 2.82 0.03 -9.57
CA ALA A 264 3.65 0.51 -8.47
C ALA A 264 4.28 -0.68 -7.74
N ARG A 265 5.56 -0.57 -7.34
CA ARG A 265 6.23 -1.57 -6.49
C ARG A 265 6.20 -1.10 -5.05
N LEU A 266 5.98 -2.02 -4.12
CA LEU A 266 5.98 -1.75 -2.69
C LEU A 266 6.95 -2.68 -1.97
N ASP A 267 7.80 -2.08 -1.14
CA ASP A 267 8.50 -2.76 -0.06
C ASP A 267 7.94 -2.30 1.28
N VAL A 268 7.84 -3.23 2.24
CA VAL A 268 7.52 -2.95 3.64
C VAL A 268 8.70 -3.41 4.48
N VAL A 269 9.41 -2.45 5.07
CA VAL A 269 10.65 -2.68 5.79
C VAL A 269 10.42 -2.42 7.28
N PRO A 270 10.62 -3.42 8.17
CA PRO A 270 10.55 -3.17 9.62
C PRO A 270 11.73 -2.27 10.03
N VAL A 271 11.45 -1.24 10.83
CA VAL A 271 12.42 -0.24 11.28
C VAL A 271 12.32 -0.04 12.79
N ARG A 272 13.40 0.43 13.42
CA ARG A 272 13.34 0.91 14.80
C ARG A 272 12.98 2.39 14.83
N VAL A 273 12.02 2.76 15.67
CA VAL A 273 11.57 4.14 15.86
C VAL A 273 11.98 4.62 17.24
N ALA A 274 12.52 5.83 17.32
CA ALA A 274 12.94 6.45 18.57
C ALA A 274 11.75 6.72 19.49
N HIS A 275 11.97 6.61 20.80
CA HIS A 275 11.01 6.99 21.83
C HIS A 275 11.69 7.82 22.94
N PRO A 276 11.40 9.13 23.07
CA PRO A 276 10.44 9.91 22.26
C PRO A 276 10.91 10.05 20.80
N LEU A 277 9.96 10.25 19.89
CA LEU A 277 10.25 10.38 18.45
C LEU A 277 11.17 11.57 18.16
N PHE A 278 11.04 12.64 18.93
CA PHE A 278 11.82 13.85 18.80
C PHE A 278 12.16 14.42 20.17
N THR A 279 13.23 15.21 20.21
CA THR A 279 13.61 16.01 21.37
C THR A 279 13.28 17.48 21.05
N PRO A 280 12.63 18.23 21.96
CA PRO A 280 12.44 19.67 21.78
C PRO A 280 13.78 20.40 21.60
N LEU A 281 13.79 21.47 20.81
CA LEU A 281 14.94 22.35 20.69
C LEU A 281 15.24 23.00 22.05
N ALA A 282 16.50 22.97 22.45
CA ALA A 282 17.01 23.78 23.55
C ALA A 282 17.47 25.15 22.99
N PRO A 283 17.38 26.25 23.76
CA PRO A 283 17.97 27.52 23.35
C PRO A 283 19.45 27.33 23.05
N GLU A 284 19.89 27.69 21.85
CA GLU A 284 21.31 27.76 21.56
C GLU A 284 21.93 28.83 22.46
N SER A 285 23.03 28.48 23.15
CA SER A 285 23.78 29.49 23.89
C SER A 285 24.29 30.55 22.90
N PRO A 286 24.22 31.86 23.19
CA PRO A 286 24.58 32.93 22.25
C PRO A 286 26.01 32.90 21.70
N HIS A 287 26.86 31.99 22.19
CA HIS A 287 28.25 31.82 21.78
C HIS A 287 28.49 30.70 20.75
N ALA A 288 27.48 29.88 20.43
CA ALA A 288 27.65 28.79 19.47
C ALA A 288 27.41 29.21 18.00
N ALA A 289 26.69 30.32 17.76
CA ALA A 289 26.28 30.73 16.41
C ALA A 289 27.36 31.44 15.57
N LYS A 290 28.63 31.51 16.04
CA LYS A 290 29.73 32.23 15.36
C LYS A 290 30.93 31.36 14.93
N ALA A 291 30.81 30.05 14.89
CA ALA A 291 31.82 29.21 14.24
C ALA A 291 31.42 28.98 12.76
N GLN A 292 31.58 30.00 11.92
CA GLN A 292 31.77 29.75 10.49
C GLN A 292 33.17 29.17 10.30
N PRO A 293 33.36 28.09 9.53
CA PRO A 293 34.70 27.59 9.26
C PRO A 293 35.47 28.62 8.42
N GLU A 294 36.63 29.06 8.91
CA GLU A 294 37.57 29.86 8.12
C GLU A 294 37.98 29.09 6.85
N PRO A 295 38.13 29.77 5.69
CA PRO A 295 38.67 29.12 4.50
C PRO A 295 40.12 28.69 4.78
N ALA A 296 40.43 27.43 4.47
CA ALA A 296 41.76 26.87 4.66
C ALA A 296 42.79 27.66 3.84
N ASP A 297 43.81 28.18 4.52
CA ASP A 297 44.98 28.79 3.91
C ASP A 297 45.69 27.79 2.96
N GLU A 298 45.79 28.18 1.69
CA GLU A 298 46.65 27.55 0.70
C GLU A 298 48.12 27.73 1.11
N PRO A 299 48.94 26.66 1.23
CA PRO A 299 50.36 26.84 1.48
C PRO A 299 51.08 27.31 0.22
N LEU A 300 51.55 28.57 0.26
CA LEU A 300 52.55 29.17 -0.62
C LEU A 300 53.75 28.23 -0.84
N ALA A 301 53.80 27.56 -1.99
CA ALA A 301 55.00 26.89 -2.48
C ALA A 301 56.00 27.95 -2.96
N ARG A 302 56.98 28.24 -2.10
CA ARG A 302 58.14 29.07 -2.42
C ARG A 302 59.00 28.42 -3.50
N ALA A 303 59.25 29.19 -4.55
CA ALA A 303 60.29 28.96 -5.53
C ALA A 303 61.67 28.83 -4.86
N ARG A 304 62.42 27.78 -5.23
CA ARG A 304 63.89 27.81 -5.26
C ARG A 304 64.40 27.12 -6.53
N ASP A 305 64.75 28.02 -7.44
CA ASP A 305 65.77 27.96 -8.48
C ASP A 305 66.97 27.06 -8.18
N ASN A 306 67.35 26.17 -9.12
CA ASN A 306 68.75 25.99 -9.55
C ASN A 306 68.91 25.02 -10.74
N ARG A 307 69.37 25.59 -11.86
CA ARG A 307 70.44 25.09 -12.76
C ARG A 307 70.38 23.66 -13.36
N GLY A 308 70.18 23.61 -14.67
CA GLY A 308 71.31 23.36 -15.60
C GLY A 308 71.32 22.08 -16.45
N HIS A 309 71.66 22.29 -17.73
CA HIS A 309 72.24 21.39 -18.75
C HIS A 309 71.30 20.75 -19.78
N GLY A 310 71.60 21.04 -21.06
CA GLY A 310 71.13 20.32 -22.25
C GLY A 310 70.64 21.25 -23.35
#